data_AF-A0A3D5SC83-F1
#
_entry.id   AF-A0A3D5SC83-F1
#
_cell.length_a   1.000
_cell.length_b   1.000
_cell.length_c   1.000
_cell.angle_alpha   90.00
_cell.angle_beta   90.00
_cell.angle_gamma   90.00
#
_symmetry.space_group_name_H-M   'P 1'
#
loop_
_entity.id
_entity.type
_entity.pdbx_description
1 polymer ?
#
loop_
_entity_poly.entity_id
_entity_poly.type
_entity_poly.pdbx_seq_one_letter_code
_entity_poly.pdbx_strand_id
1 'polypeptide(L)'
;HIDTDWLAAFSQRLAQICQQYNVALIGGDTTRIDHGLVISLTVMGETQTRSGLCLRRNGAQVGDDVWVSGSLGKGAAALQLLMPSKNSMPWICNKESKSELLASFYMPEPRLALGQGLVGIASAAIDISDGLMADANHIAMQSQVKIIIDGDALPIHSGLETNLNRQIVQQWVLSGGDEYELLFTAPTDQSSTIESLSLALALPCTKIGTVTENLKEDKAEADSVSVFGAGWDSQSLKGYTHF
;
A
#
# COMPACT_ATOMS: atom_id res chain seq x y z
N HIS A 1 -21.28 27.72 -9.06
CA HIS A 1 -21.24 27.54 -10.53
C HIS A 1 -20.47 26.25 -10.78
N ILE A 2 -20.92 25.35 -11.66
CA ILE A 2 -20.12 24.18 -12.03
C ILE A 2 -18.94 24.67 -12.87
N ASP A 3 -17.74 24.22 -12.54
CA ASP A 3 -16.55 24.42 -13.36
C ASP A 3 -16.57 23.36 -14.48
N THR A 4 -16.97 23.77 -15.67
CA THR A 4 -17.12 22.89 -16.82
C THR A 4 -15.78 22.40 -17.36
N ASP A 5 -14.74 23.21 -17.23
CA ASP A 5 -13.40 22.87 -17.71
C ASP A 5 -12.78 21.80 -16.82
N TRP A 6 -12.94 21.96 -15.50
CA TRP A 6 -12.57 20.93 -14.53
C TRP A 6 -13.32 19.61 -14.79
N LEU A 7 -14.64 19.65 -14.98
CA LEU A 7 -15.44 18.45 -15.19
C LEU A 7 -15.06 17.73 -16.50
N ALA A 8 -14.80 18.48 -17.57
CA ALA A 8 -14.34 17.93 -18.84
C ALA A 8 -12.98 17.26 -18.69
N ALA A 9 -12.02 17.91 -18.01
CA ALA A 9 -10.70 17.36 -17.77
C ALA A 9 -10.76 16.08 -16.91
N PHE A 10 -11.54 16.09 -15.83
CA PHE A 10 -11.75 14.92 -14.97
C PHE A 10 -12.35 13.75 -15.76
N SER A 11 -13.44 13.99 -16.49
CA SER A 11 -14.14 12.95 -17.26
C SER A 11 -13.25 12.36 -18.35
N GLN A 12 -12.45 13.20 -19.02
CA GLN A 12 -11.50 12.74 -20.03
C GLN A 12 -10.42 11.83 -19.43
N ARG A 13 -9.85 12.20 -18.28
CA ARG A 13 -8.84 11.39 -17.61
C ARG A 13 -9.41 10.09 -17.04
N LEU A 14 -10.60 10.13 -16.45
CA LEU A 14 -11.29 8.93 -15.99
C LEU A 14 -11.53 7.95 -17.14
N ALA A 15 -12.01 8.43 -18.30
CA ALA A 15 -12.21 7.60 -19.48
C ALA A 15 -10.91 6.97 -20.00
N GLN A 16 -9.79 7.70 -19.97
CA GLN A 16 -8.47 7.19 -20.36
C GLN A 16 -8.00 6.07 -19.41
N ILE A 17 -8.16 6.24 -18.10
CA ILE A 17 -7.81 5.22 -17.11
C ILE A 17 -8.69 3.98 -17.26
N CYS A 18 -10.00 4.16 -17.46
CA CYS A 18 -10.92 3.07 -17.77
C CYS A 18 -10.46 2.28 -19.00
N GLN A 19 -10.07 2.96 -20.08
CA GLN A 19 -9.53 2.31 -21.27
C GLN A 19 -8.22 1.57 -21.00
N GLN A 20 -7.29 2.18 -20.25
CA GLN A 20 -6.01 1.58 -19.90
C GLN A 20 -6.16 0.25 -19.16
N TYR A 21 -7.12 0.16 -18.23
CA TYR A 21 -7.37 -1.04 -17.44
C TYR A 21 -8.50 -1.93 -17.96
N ASN A 22 -8.98 -1.67 -19.19
CA ASN A 22 -10.09 -2.39 -19.81
C ASN A 22 -11.35 -2.46 -18.91
N VAL A 23 -11.65 -1.36 -18.24
CA VAL A 23 -12.84 -1.17 -17.40
C VAL A 23 -13.88 -0.37 -18.19
N ALA A 24 -15.11 -0.86 -18.25
CA ALA A 24 -16.21 -0.13 -18.87
C ALA A 24 -16.88 0.82 -17.86
N LEU A 25 -16.95 2.11 -18.17
CA LEU A 25 -17.79 3.07 -17.44
C LEU A 25 -19.24 2.93 -17.92
N ILE A 26 -20.05 2.19 -17.16
CA ILE A 26 -21.42 1.81 -17.57
C ILE A 26 -22.52 2.72 -16.99
N GLY A 27 -22.18 3.66 -16.12
CA GLY A 27 -23.13 4.58 -15.51
C GLY A 27 -22.50 5.55 -14.51
N GLY A 28 -23.30 6.51 -14.06
CA GLY A 28 -22.92 7.52 -13.08
C GLY A 28 -24.01 8.59 -12.96
N ASP A 29 -23.96 9.37 -11.88
CA ASP A 29 -24.81 10.54 -11.67
C ASP A 29 -23.95 11.72 -11.20
N THR A 30 -24.42 12.94 -11.41
CA THR A 30 -23.73 14.15 -10.94
C THR A 30 -24.74 15.06 -10.26
N THR A 31 -24.46 15.39 -9.01
CA THR A 31 -25.29 16.30 -8.20
C THR A 31 -24.47 17.50 -7.73
N ARG A 32 -25.15 18.61 -7.45
CA ARG A 32 -24.52 19.83 -6.92
C ARG A 32 -24.61 19.83 -5.41
N ILE A 33 -23.48 20.08 -4.76
CA ILE A 33 -23.41 20.38 -3.33
C ILE A 33 -22.94 21.83 -3.13
N ASP A 34 -23.27 22.45 -2.00
CA ASP A 34 -22.98 23.86 -1.75
C ASP A 34 -21.49 24.10 -1.45
N HIS A 35 -20.80 23.11 -0.89
CA HIS A 35 -19.40 23.21 -0.51
C HIS A 35 -18.65 21.90 -0.77
N GLY A 36 -17.42 22.01 -1.26
CA GLY A 36 -16.52 20.89 -1.50
C GLY A 36 -16.77 20.15 -2.82
N LEU A 37 -16.06 19.04 -2.98
CA LEU A 37 -16.15 18.13 -4.10
C LEU A 37 -16.18 16.71 -3.52
N VAL A 38 -17.16 15.91 -3.94
CA VAL A 38 -17.26 14.50 -3.56
C VAL A 38 -17.28 13.67 -4.84
N ILE A 39 -16.38 12.70 -4.92
CA ILE A 39 -16.30 11.74 -6.01
C ILE A 39 -16.51 10.36 -5.39
N SER A 40 -17.51 9.63 -5.87
CA SER A 40 -17.77 8.25 -5.46
C SER A 40 -17.72 7.35 -6.68
N LEU A 41 -16.93 6.28 -6.59
CA LEU A 41 -16.74 5.30 -7.66
C LEU A 41 -17.13 3.93 -7.13
N THR A 42 -17.87 3.16 -7.91
CA THR A 42 -18.12 1.74 -7.67
C THR A 42 -17.43 0.95 -8.77
N VAL A 43 -16.55 0.03 -8.39
CA VAL A 43 -15.82 -0.83 -9.32
C VAL A 43 -16.28 -2.26 -9.11
N MET A 44 -16.62 -2.95 -10.19
CA MET A 44 -16.97 -4.37 -10.20
C MET A 44 -15.93 -5.12 -10.99
N GLY A 45 -15.47 -6.24 -10.43
CA GLY A 45 -14.54 -7.16 -11.08
C GLY A 45 -15.01 -8.59 -10.94
N GLU A 46 -14.48 -9.46 -11.81
CA GLU A 46 -14.71 -10.90 -11.76
C GLU A 46 -13.40 -11.64 -11.53
N THR A 47 -13.45 -12.78 -10.83
CA THR A 47 -12.29 -13.65 -10.68
C THR A 47 -12.34 -14.73 -11.75
N GLN A 48 -11.23 -14.92 -12.47
CA GLN A 48 -11.17 -15.86 -13.59
C GLN A 48 -10.87 -17.31 -13.16
N THR A 49 -10.83 -17.59 -11.86
CA THR A 49 -10.51 -18.92 -11.35
C THR A 49 -11.73 -19.83 -11.42
N ARG A 50 -11.57 -20.99 -12.08
CA ARG A 50 -12.64 -22.01 -12.16
C ARG A 50 -13.09 -22.52 -10.78
N SER A 51 -12.24 -22.38 -9.77
CA SER A 51 -12.50 -22.75 -8.38
C SER A 51 -13.13 -21.62 -7.55
N GLY A 52 -13.31 -20.41 -8.10
CA GLY A 52 -13.78 -19.25 -7.35
C GLY A 52 -12.77 -18.71 -6.33
N LEU A 53 -11.50 -19.14 -6.41
CA LEU A 53 -10.42 -18.61 -5.59
C LEU A 53 -10.24 -17.12 -5.83
N CYS A 54 -10.15 -16.37 -4.73
CA CYS A 54 -9.84 -14.96 -4.70
C CYS A 54 -8.83 -14.69 -3.59
N LEU A 55 -8.02 -13.64 -3.75
CA LEU A 55 -7.21 -13.14 -2.65
C LEU A 55 -8.14 -12.55 -1.59
N ARG A 56 -7.86 -12.87 -0.33
CA ARG A 56 -8.60 -12.38 0.83
C ARG A 56 -7.60 -11.95 1.90
N ARG A 57 -8.07 -11.16 2.86
CA ARG A 57 -7.26 -10.69 3.99
C ARG A 57 -7.19 -11.69 5.15
N ASN A 58 -8.04 -12.72 5.15
CA ASN A 58 -8.30 -13.58 6.30
C ASN A 58 -7.72 -15.00 6.17
N GLY A 59 -6.70 -15.19 5.34
CA GLY A 59 -6.13 -16.50 5.04
C GLY A 59 -4.69 -16.70 5.51
N ALA A 60 -4.07 -15.73 6.19
CA ALA A 60 -2.67 -15.83 6.63
C ALA A 60 -2.51 -16.95 7.66
N GLN A 61 -1.42 -17.72 7.54
CA GLN A 61 -1.15 -18.87 8.40
C GLN A 61 0.15 -18.70 9.16
N VAL A 62 0.23 -19.31 10.35
CA VAL A 62 1.46 -19.35 11.14
C VAL A 62 2.57 -20.01 10.32
N GLY A 63 3.72 -19.35 10.23
CA GLY A 63 4.86 -19.77 9.43
C GLY A 63 4.87 -19.24 8.00
N ASP A 64 3.82 -18.54 7.54
CA ASP A 64 3.88 -17.80 6.28
C ASP A 64 4.95 -16.71 6.33
N ASP A 65 5.59 -16.49 5.19
CA ASP A 65 6.39 -15.30 4.95
C ASP A 65 5.50 -14.11 4.59
N VAL A 66 5.93 -12.91 4.99
CA VAL A 66 5.25 -11.65 4.71
C VAL A 66 6.02 -10.90 3.65
N TRP A 67 5.33 -10.46 2.61
CA TRP A 67 5.90 -9.85 1.41
C TRP A 67 5.23 -8.53 1.09
N VAL A 68 5.99 -7.62 0.49
CA VAL A 68 5.47 -6.36 -0.05
C VAL A 68 5.98 -6.14 -1.47
N SER A 69 5.14 -5.58 -2.34
CA SER A 69 5.56 -5.17 -3.69
C SER A 69 6.19 -3.78 -3.70
N GLY A 70 7.04 -3.53 -4.69
CA GLY A 70 7.64 -2.23 -4.94
C GLY A 70 8.46 -1.72 -3.77
N SER A 71 8.38 -0.41 -3.54
CA SER A 71 9.11 0.30 -2.48
C SER A 71 8.16 1.23 -1.74
N LEU A 72 8.43 1.48 -0.47
CA LEU A 72 7.54 2.18 0.46
C LEU A 72 8.01 3.59 0.82
N GLY A 73 7.08 4.36 1.38
CA GLY A 73 7.27 5.71 1.89
C GLY A 73 7.07 6.81 0.84
N LYS A 74 6.57 6.45 -0.35
CA LYS A 74 6.39 7.39 -1.47
C LYS A 74 5.26 8.36 -1.21
N GLY A 75 4.11 7.88 -0.70
CA GLY A 75 2.89 8.67 -0.58
C GLY A 75 3.06 9.80 0.42
N ALA A 76 3.46 9.46 1.65
CA ALA A 76 3.71 10.46 2.70
C ALA A 76 4.86 11.42 2.36
N ALA A 77 5.92 10.94 1.70
CA ALA A 77 7.02 11.80 1.26
C ALA A 77 6.56 12.80 0.17
N ALA A 78 5.75 12.36 -0.79
CA ALA A 78 5.16 13.23 -1.80
C ALA A 78 4.23 14.27 -1.18
N LEU A 79 3.41 13.87 -0.20
CA LEU A 79 2.55 14.80 0.54
C LEU A 79 3.36 15.87 1.26
N GLN A 80 4.47 15.51 1.90
CA GLN A 80 5.38 16.48 2.53
C GLN A 80 5.98 17.46 1.50
N LEU A 81 6.27 17.02 0.28
CA LEU A 81 6.77 17.88 -0.81
C LEU A 81 5.70 18.85 -1.32
N LEU A 82 4.42 18.44 -1.32
CA LEU A 82 3.27 19.25 -1.75
C LEU A 82 2.83 20.24 -0.66
N MET A 83 2.92 19.82 0.61
CA MET A 83 2.44 20.55 1.77
C MET A 83 3.57 20.71 2.81
N PRO A 84 4.64 21.46 2.49
CA PRO A 84 5.74 21.63 3.42
C PRO A 84 5.27 22.35 4.69
N SER A 85 5.50 21.73 5.85
CA SER A 85 5.28 22.37 7.14
C SER A 85 6.21 23.57 7.30
N LYS A 86 5.68 24.69 7.83
CA LYS A 86 6.48 25.89 8.11
C LYS A 86 7.65 25.62 9.08
N ASN A 87 7.57 24.55 9.86
CA ASN A 87 8.57 24.16 10.86
C ASN A 87 9.35 22.89 10.47
N SER A 88 9.08 22.26 9.32
CA SER A 88 9.86 21.10 8.88
C SER A 88 11.20 21.55 8.33
N MET A 89 12.26 20.80 8.67
CA MET A 89 13.57 20.97 8.05
C MET A 89 13.44 20.82 6.52
N PRO A 90 14.09 21.66 5.71
CA PRO A 90 14.04 21.53 4.26
C PRO A 90 14.61 20.17 3.85
N TRP A 91 13.76 19.29 3.34
CA TRP A 91 14.23 18.07 2.70
C TRP A 91 14.78 18.43 1.32
N ILE A 92 16.09 18.27 1.14
CA ILE A 92 16.77 18.46 -0.13
C ILE A 92 16.61 17.17 -0.95
N CYS A 93 15.43 17.00 -1.53
CA CYS A 93 15.17 15.94 -2.50
C CYS A 93 15.72 16.39 -3.87
N ASN A 94 16.47 15.51 -4.55
CA ASN A 94 16.90 15.80 -5.92
C ASN A 94 15.69 15.89 -6.87
N LYS A 95 15.87 16.54 -8.02
CA LYS A 95 14.76 16.83 -8.94
C LYS A 95 14.09 15.56 -9.50
N GLU A 96 14.87 14.52 -9.75
CA GLU A 96 14.42 13.26 -10.32
C GLU A 96 13.54 12.50 -9.32
N SER A 97 14.07 12.23 -8.13
CA SER A 97 13.32 11.60 -7.04
C SER A 97 12.07 12.38 -6.66
N LYS A 98 12.12 13.72 -6.65
CA LYS A 98 10.93 14.55 -6.43
C LYS A 98 9.87 14.30 -7.50
N SER A 99 10.27 14.19 -8.77
CA SER A 99 9.35 13.92 -9.87
C SER A 99 8.72 12.54 -9.75
N GLU A 100 9.49 11.52 -9.39
CA GLU A 100 9.02 10.13 -9.22
C GLU A 100 8.02 10.00 -8.06
N LEU A 101 8.31 10.64 -6.92
CA LEU A 101 7.43 10.64 -5.76
C LEU A 101 6.10 11.32 -6.06
N LEU A 102 6.14 12.48 -6.72
CA LEU A 102 4.91 13.19 -7.12
C LEU A 102 4.13 12.39 -8.17
N ALA A 103 4.80 11.74 -9.12
CA ALA A 103 4.13 10.88 -10.10
C ALA A 103 3.43 9.70 -9.42
N SER A 104 4.10 9.06 -8.45
CA SER A 104 3.53 7.95 -7.67
C SER A 104 2.32 8.36 -6.85
N PHE A 105 2.33 9.58 -6.30
CA PHE A 105 1.21 10.12 -5.52
C PHE A 105 0.00 10.50 -6.38
N TYR A 106 0.22 11.17 -7.52
CA TYR A 106 -0.87 11.61 -8.39
C TYR A 106 -1.45 10.49 -9.28
N MET A 107 -0.63 9.51 -9.64
CA MET A 107 -1.01 8.40 -10.52
C MET A 107 -0.36 7.10 -10.01
N PRO A 108 -0.80 6.60 -8.84
CA PRO A 108 -0.32 5.30 -8.35
C PRO A 108 -0.70 4.19 -9.32
N GLU A 109 0.23 3.28 -9.57
CA GLU A 109 0.01 2.14 -10.45
C GLU A 109 -0.60 0.96 -9.66
N PRO A 110 -1.87 0.57 -9.89
CA PRO A 110 -2.45 -0.59 -9.23
C PRO A 110 -1.76 -1.88 -9.66
N ARG A 111 -1.41 -2.72 -8.70
CA ARG A 111 -0.64 -3.96 -8.90
C ARG A 111 -1.52 -5.13 -9.39
N LEU A 112 -2.33 -4.90 -10.42
CA LEU A 112 -3.33 -5.87 -10.91
C LEU A 112 -2.69 -7.19 -11.40
N ALA A 113 -1.62 -7.12 -12.19
CA ALA A 113 -0.95 -8.31 -12.71
C ALA A 113 -0.33 -9.16 -11.60
N LEU A 114 0.24 -8.51 -10.58
CA LEU A 114 0.73 -9.18 -9.38
C LEU A 114 -0.43 -9.84 -8.60
N GLY A 115 -1.51 -9.09 -8.35
CA GLY A 115 -2.70 -9.62 -7.67
C GLY A 115 -3.30 -10.84 -8.37
N GLN A 116 -3.34 -10.83 -9.71
CA GLN A 116 -3.76 -11.99 -10.51
C GLN A 116 -2.78 -13.16 -10.38
N GLY A 117 -1.47 -12.89 -10.46
CA GLY A 117 -0.43 -13.91 -10.36
C GLY A 117 -0.33 -14.57 -8.98
N LEU A 118 -0.73 -13.87 -7.91
CA LEU A 118 -0.70 -14.38 -6.54
C LEU A 118 -1.88 -15.31 -6.20
N VAL A 119 -2.92 -15.39 -7.04
CA VAL A 119 -4.08 -16.25 -6.75
C VAL A 119 -3.66 -17.72 -6.72
N GLY A 120 -3.87 -18.38 -5.59
CA GLY A 120 -3.43 -19.77 -5.36
C GLY A 120 -1.98 -19.91 -4.89
N ILE A 121 -1.26 -18.80 -4.75
CA ILE A 121 0.09 -18.72 -4.18
C ILE A 121 0.04 -18.09 -2.80
N ALA A 122 -0.55 -16.89 -2.71
CA ALA A 122 -0.66 -16.16 -1.46
C ALA A 122 -1.77 -16.73 -0.56
N SER A 123 -1.48 -16.78 0.73
CA SER A 123 -2.42 -17.15 1.79
C SER A 123 -3.37 -15.99 2.12
N ALA A 124 -2.84 -14.76 2.19
CA ALA A 124 -3.63 -13.54 2.32
C ALA A 124 -3.01 -12.36 1.55
N ALA A 125 -3.82 -11.37 1.21
CA ALA A 125 -3.34 -10.13 0.59
C ALA A 125 -4.24 -8.92 0.90
N ILE A 126 -3.63 -7.74 0.84
CA ILE A 126 -4.26 -6.41 0.95
C ILE A 126 -3.42 -5.38 0.17
N ASP A 127 -4.04 -4.32 -0.34
CA ASP A 127 -3.33 -3.14 -0.80
C ASP A 127 -2.92 -2.24 0.37
N ILE A 128 -1.81 -1.50 0.23
CA ILE A 128 -1.33 -0.56 1.25
C ILE A 128 -1.88 0.84 0.93
N SER A 129 -2.97 1.23 1.57
CA SER A 129 -3.61 2.55 1.41
C SER A 129 -3.48 3.41 2.66
N ASP A 130 -3.55 2.81 3.85
CA ASP A 130 -3.55 3.50 5.14
C ASP A 130 -2.19 3.41 5.85
N GLY A 131 -1.25 2.71 5.22
CA GLY A 131 0.12 2.50 5.68
C GLY A 131 0.37 1.07 6.12
N LEU A 132 1.61 0.63 5.95
CA LEU A 132 2.03 -0.77 6.14
C LEU A 132 1.52 -1.37 7.45
N MET A 133 1.63 -0.63 8.56
CA MET A 133 1.24 -1.14 9.88
C MET A 133 -0.28 -1.30 10.03
N ALA A 134 -1.06 -0.37 9.48
CA ALA A 134 -2.52 -0.44 9.54
C ALA A 134 -3.03 -1.61 8.69
N ASP A 135 -2.53 -1.73 7.46
CA ASP A 135 -2.95 -2.76 6.51
C ASP A 135 -2.46 -4.16 6.90
N ALA A 136 -1.24 -4.27 7.48
CA ALA A 136 -0.79 -5.51 8.11
C ALA A 136 -1.70 -5.91 9.29
N ASN A 137 -2.14 -4.93 10.09
CA ASN A 137 -3.03 -5.21 11.22
C ASN A 137 -4.39 -5.74 10.75
N HIS A 138 -4.90 -5.27 9.62
CA HIS A 138 -6.11 -5.83 9.01
C HIS A 138 -5.95 -7.31 8.65
N ILE A 139 -4.82 -7.71 8.03
CA ILE A 139 -4.54 -9.13 7.76
C ILE A 139 -4.43 -9.92 9.07
N ALA A 140 -3.63 -9.44 10.02
CA ALA A 140 -3.36 -10.12 11.28
C ALA A 140 -4.65 -10.37 12.08
N MET A 141 -5.50 -9.34 12.22
CA MET A 141 -6.77 -9.42 12.94
C MET A 141 -7.77 -10.35 12.26
N GLN A 142 -7.93 -10.25 10.93
CA GLN A 142 -8.89 -11.08 10.21
C GLN A 142 -8.44 -12.54 10.09
N SER A 143 -7.14 -12.80 10.12
CA SER A 143 -6.57 -14.16 10.10
C SER A 143 -6.32 -14.72 11.50
N GLN A 144 -6.51 -13.91 12.56
CA GLN A 144 -6.25 -14.29 13.96
C GLN A 144 -4.80 -14.71 14.24
N VAL A 145 -3.84 -14.05 13.59
CA VAL A 145 -2.41 -14.31 13.71
C VAL A 145 -1.67 -13.06 14.20
N LYS A 146 -0.38 -13.20 14.47
CA LYS A 146 0.52 -12.07 14.66
C LYS A 146 1.44 -11.92 13.44
N ILE A 147 1.71 -10.69 13.03
CA ILE A 147 2.69 -10.38 11.98
C ILE A 147 3.92 -9.72 12.61
N ILE A 148 5.09 -10.26 12.31
CA ILE A 148 6.37 -9.70 12.72
C ILE A 148 7.10 -9.19 11.47
N ILE A 149 7.34 -7.89 11.40
CA ILE A 149 8.03 -7.22 10.31
C ILE A 149 9.50 -6.98 10.72
N ASP A 150 10.41 -7.37 9.84
CA ASP A 150 11.81 -6.99 9.88
C ASP A 150 11.97 -5.61 9.22
N GLY A 151 12.17 -4.59 10.05
CA GLY A 151 12.36 -3.22 9.62
C GLY A 151 13.61 -3.01 8.77
N ASP A 152 14.66 -3.82 9.00
CA ASP A 152 15.90 -3.72 8.23
C ASP A 152 15.76 -4.34 6.83
N ALA A 153 14.72 -5.14 6.59
CA ALA A 153 14.38 -5.71 5.28
C ALA A 153 13.40 -4.85 4.45
N LEU A 154 12.86 -3.76 5.01
CA LEU A 154 11.84 -2.95 4.33
C LEU A 154 12.41 -2.29 3.06
N PRO A 155 11.73 -2.43 1.89
CA PRO A 155 12.18 -1.80 0.65
C PRO A 155 11.84 -0.31 0.67
N ILE A 156 12.77 0.52 1.14
CA ILE A 156 12.61 1.98 1.19
C ILE A 156 12.83 2.55 -0.23
N HIS A 157 11.97 3.47 -0.66
CA HIS A 157 12.18 4.16 -1.94
C HIS A 157 13.52 4.94 -1.92
N SER A 158 14.36 4.74 -2.94
CA SER A 158 15.73 5.28 -2.99
C SER A 158 15.79 6.81 -2.85
N GLY A 159 14.78 7.52 -3.37
CA GLY A 159 14.65 8.97 -3.21
C GLY A 159 14.65 9.45 -1.74
N LEU A 160 14.27 8.59 -0.79
CA LEU A 160 14.20 8.89 0.63
C LEU A 160 15.54 8.78 1.35
N GLU A 161 16.52 8.07 0.79
CA GLU A 161 17.86 7.90 1.37
C GLU A 161 18.58 9.24 1.60
N THR A 162 18.23 10.25 0.80
CA THR A 162 18.76 11.61 0.92
C THR A 162 18.24 12.37 2.15
N ASN A 163 17.19 11.88 2.80
CA ASN A 163 16.63 12.51 3.99
C ASN A 163 17.44 12.13 5.22
N LEU A 164 18.15 13.11 5.79
CA LEU A 164 18.99 12.92 6.98
C LEU A 164 18.18 12.61 8.25
N ASN A 165 16.87 12.85 8.24
CA ASN A 165 16.00 12.48 9.35
C ASN A 165 15.44 11.06 9.17
N ARG A 166 16.19 10.08 9.66
CA ARG A 166 15.81 8.67 9.61
C ARG A 166 14.45 8.38 10.26
N GLN A 167 14.11 9.07 11.35
CA GLN A 167 12.83 8.84 12.04
C GLN A 167 11.63 9.21 11.16
N ILE A 168 11.74 10.30 10.40
CA ILE A 168 10.70 10.71 9.44
C ILE A 168 10.55 9.69 8.32
N VAL A 169 11.67 9.19 7.76
CA VAL A 169 11.63 8.15 6.71
C VAL A 169 10.96 6.89 7.23
N GLN A 170 11.32 6.44 8.43
CA GLN A 170 10.68 5.27 9.05
C GLN A 170 9.19 5.50 9.27
N GLN A 171 8.79 6.69 9.71
CA GLN A 171 7.37 7.02 9.87
C GLN A 171 6.62 6.94 8.52
N TRP A 172 7.19 7.49 7.46
CA TRP A 172 6.62 7.41 6.11
C TRP A 172 6.50 5.97 5.63
N VAL A 173 7.51 5.13 5.85
CA VAL A 173 7.49 3.72 5.43
C VAL A 173 6.47 2.90 6.22
N LEU A 174 6.37 3.10 7.53
CA LEU A 174 5.50 2.29 8.39
C LEU A 174 4.03 2.73 8.36
N SER A 175 3.80 4.04 8.28
CA SER A 175 2.46 4.61 8.48
C SER A 175 2.03 5.54 7.36
N GLY A 176 2.90 5.87 6.40
CA GLY A 176 2.49 6.67 5.25
C GLY A 176 1.45 5.95 4.41
N GLY A 177 0.30 6.60 4.20
CA GLY A 177 -0.73 6.13 3.28
C GLY A 177 -0.40 6.45 1.82
N ASP A 178 -1.35 6.11 0.93
CA ASP A 178 -1.28 6.31 -0.52
C ASP A 178 -0.07 5.62 -1.20
N GLU A 179 0.31 4.42 -0.75
CA GLU A 179 1.38 3.63 -1.39
C GLU A 179 0.86 2.79 -2.58
N TYR A 180 -0.35 2.21 -2.45
CA TYR A 180 -1.02 1.32 -3.41
C TYR A 180 -0.19 0.11 -3.90
N GLU A 181 0.80 -0.28 -3.11
CA GLU A 181 1.51 -1.55 -3.22
C GLU A 181 0.67 -2.69 -2.63
N LEU A 182 1.04 -3.96 -2.90
CA LEU A 182 0.41 -5.12 -2.28
C LEU A 182 1.26 -5.61 -1.10
N LEU A 183 0.60 -5.80 0.05
CA LEU A 183 1.08 -6.56 1.19
C LEU A 183 0.40 -7.93 1.16
N PHE A 184 1.18 -9.01 1.24
CA PHE A 184 0.63 -10.36 1.20
C PHE A 184 1.44 -11.33 2.03
N THR A 185 0.82 -12.47 2.39
CA THR A 185 1.49 -13.58 3.07
C THR A 185 1.46 -14.81 2.17
N ALA A 186 2.48 -15.66 2.27
CA ALA A 186 2.54 -16.90 1.50
C ALA A 186 3.35 -17.98 2.25
N PRO A 187 3.09 -19.27 1.99
CA PRO A 187 3.90 -20.34 2.53
C PRO A 187 5.37 -20.21 2.10
N THR A 188 6.30 -20.57 2.98
CA THR A 188 7.75 -20.43 2.73
C THR A 188 8.24 -21.17 1.48
N ASP A 189 7.60 -22.29 1.11
CA ASP A 189 7.92 -23.07 -0.08
C ASP A 189 7.52 -22.39 -1.39
N GLN A 190 6.71 -21.32 -1.34
CA GLN A 190 6.33 -20.51 -2.49
C GLN A 190 7.30 -19.37 -2.82
N SER A 191 8.37 -19.17 -2.03
CA SER A 191 9.33 -18.08 -2.22
C SER A 191 9.90 -18.04 -3.64
N SER A 192 10.33 -19.18 -4.18
CA SER A 192 10.87 -19.27 -5.54
C SER A 192 9.84 -18.93 -6.65
N THR A 193 8.57 -19.25 -6.41
CA THR A 193 7.47 -18.90 -7.31
C THR A 193 7.22 -17.40 -7.30
N ILE A 194 7.25 -16.77 -6.12
CA ILE A 194 7.07 -15.33 -5.94
C ILE A 194 8.23 -14.55 -6.57
N GLU A 195 9.47 -15.00 -6.37
CA GLU A 195 10.66 -14.41 -7.00
C GLU A 195 10.57 -14.48 -8.53
N SER A 196 10.14 -15.62 -9.07
CA SER A 196 9.94 -15.79 -10.52
C SER A 196 8.85 -14.86 -11.04
N LEU A 197 7.75 -14.69 -10.31
CA LEU A 197 6.67 -13.76 -10.64
C LEU A 197 7.15 -12.31 -10.59
N SER A 198 7.93 -11.94 -9.57
CA SER A 198 8.54 -10.63 -9.41
C SER A 198 9.44 -10.25 -10.60
N LEU A 199 10.30 -11.18 -11.03
CA LEU A 199 11.14 -11.01 -12.21
C LEU A 199 10.32 -10.88 -13.50
N ALA A 200 9.31 -11.73 -13.69
CA ALA A 200 8.47 -11.71 -14.89
C ALA A 200 7.68 -10.40 -15.03
N LEU A 201 7.27 -9.80 -13.91
CA LEU A 201 6.53 -8.55 -13.87
C LEU A 201 7.43 -7.31 -13.81
N ALA A 202 8.75 -7.47 -13.69
CA ALA A 202 9.69 -6.39 -13.39
C ALA A 202 9.26 -5.53 -12.18
N LEU A 203 8.66 -6.17 -11.18
CA LEU A 203 8.13 -5.54 -9.97
C LEU A 203 8.74 -6.24 -8.75
N PRO A 204 9.65 -5.59 -8.01
CA PRO A 204 10.26 -6.17 -6.82
C PRO A 204 9.20 -6.64 -5.83
N CYS A 205 9.33 -7.86 -5.32
CA CYS A 205 8.57 -8.37 -4.20
C CYS A 205 9.57 -8.74 -3.11
N THR A 206 9.50 -8.05 -1.98
CA THR A 206 10.49 -8.16 -0.90
C THR A 206 9.87 -8.90 0.27
N LYS A 207 10.54 -9.95 0.76
CA LYS A 207 10.20 -10.58 2.03
C LYS A 207 10.58 -9.63 3.16
N ILE A 208 9.61 -9.25 3.97
CA ILE A 208 9.76 -8.25 5.04
C ILE A 208 9.41 -8.81 6.42
N GLY A 209 9.11 -10.09 6.55
CA GLY A 209 8.70 -10.63 7.85
C GLY A 209 8.12 -12.04 7.80
N THR A 210 7.48 -12.41 8.90
CA THR A 210 6.89 -13.73 9.12
C THR A 210 5.62 -13.63 9.96
N VAL A 211 4.68 -14.54 9.71
CA VAL A 211 3.46 -14.72 10.49
C VAL A 211 3.71 -15.70 11.65
N THR A 212 3.33 -15.33 12.86
CA THR A 212 3.48 -16.16 14.08
C THR A 212 2.16 -16.37 14.80
N GLU A 213 2.15 -17.28 15.77
CA GLU A 213 1.01 -17.47 16.66
C GLU A 213 0.66 -16.18 17.42
N ASN A 214 -0.63 -15.94 17.62
CA ASN A 214 -1.11 -14.89 18.49
C ASN A 214 -1.16 -15.41 19.94
N LEU A 215 -0.09 -15.18 20.70
CA LEU A 215 0.09 -15.75 22.04
C LEU A 215 -0.64 -14.98 23.17
N LYS A 216 -1.41 -13.93 22.87
CA LYS A 216 -2.14 -13.15 23.88
C LYS A 216 -3.66 -13.32 23.75
N GLU A 217 -4.31 -13.69 24.85
CA GLU A 217 -5.77 -13.64 25.02
C GLU A 217 -6.32 -12.20 25.12
N ASP A 218 -5.44 -11.19 25.17
CA ASP A 218 -5.83 -9.78 25.20
C ASP A 218 -6.11 -9.27 23.78
N LYS A 219 -7.40 -9.11 23.50
CA LYS A 219 -8.00 -8.56 22.28
C LYS A 219 -7.71 -7.06 22.05
N ALA A 220 -6.53 -6.58 22.41
CA ALA A 220 -6.11 -5.22 22.11
C ALA A 220 -5.56 -5.17 20.69
N GLU A 221 -6.24 -4.41 19.82
CA GLU A 221 -5.94 -4.17 18.41
C GLU A 221 -4.51 -3.68 18.12
N ALA A 222 -3.78 -3.23 19.15
CA ALA A 222 -2.46 -2.63 19.06
C ALA A 222 -1.28 -3.63 19.06
N ASP A 223 -1.50 -4.91 19.36
CA ASP A 223 -0.42 -5.89 19.58
C ASP A 223 -0.24 -6.95 18.48
N SER A 224 -1.10 -6.97 17.46
CA SER A 224 -1.12 -8.00 16.41
C SER A 224 -0.05 -7.81 15.32
N VAL A 225 0.61 -6.64 15.28
CA VAL A 225 1.74 -6.38 14.39
C VAL A 225 2.88 -5.75 15.17
N SER A 226 4.11 -6.25 14.97
CA SER A 226 5.31 -5.67 15.57
C SER A 226 6.40 -5.52 14.53
N VAL A 227 7.20 -4.46 14.64
CA VAL A 227 8.40 -4.24 13.84
C VAL A 227 9.62 -4.38 14.74
N PHE A 228 10.65 -5.06 14.26
CA PHE A 228 11.96 -5.07 14.90
C PHE A 228 13.04 -4.54 13.95
N GLY A 229 14.23 -4.23 14.47
CA GLY A 229 15.40 -3.90 13.67
C GLY A 229 16.11 -2.64 14.15
N ALA A 230 17.29 -2.39 13.59
CA ALA A 230 18.17 -1.33 14.06
C ALA A 230 17.55 0.07 13.91
N GLY A 231 16.94 0.58 14.98
CA GLY A 231 16.27 1.88 15.02
C GLY A 231 14.78 1.85 14.68
N TRP A 232 14.16 0.67 14.56
CA TRP A 232 12.73 0.50 14.27
C TRP A 232 11.89 0.20 15.53
N ASP A 233 12.53 -0.34 16.58
CA ASP A 233 11.89 -0.85 17.80
C ASP A 233 11.12 0.19 18.65
N SER A 234 11.33 1.50 18.41
CA SER A 234 10.81 2.59 19.24
C SER A 234 9.57 3.31 18.68
N GLN A 235 9.04 2.87 17.54
CA GLN A 235 7.89 3.53 16.91
C GLN A 235 6.57 3.08 17.55
N SER A 236 6.04 3.90 18.46
CA SER A 236 4.71 3.77 19.03
C SER A 236 3.65 3.80 17.92
N LEU A 237 3.00 2.65 17.73
CA LEU A 237 1.93 2.28 16.81
C LEU A 237 0.63 3.10 16.98
N LYS A 238 0.66 4.40 16.72
CA LYS A 238 -0.58 5.11 16.40
C LYS A 238 -0.68 5.22 14.90
N GLY A 239 -1.59 4.42 14.32
CA GLY A 239 -2.02 4.58 12.94
C GLY A 239 -2.42 6.03 12.67
N TYR A 240 -2.37 6.40 11.39
CA TYR A 240 -2.61 7.76 10.95
C TYR A 240 -3.91 8.34 11.51
N THR A 241 -3.81 9.51 12.14
CA THR A 241 -4.92 10.46 12.27
C THR A 241 -4.88 11.38 11.06
N HIS A 242 -5.73 11.13 10.06
CA HIS A 242 -6.18 12.20 9.17
C HIS A 242 -7.47 12.76 9.77
N PHE A 243 -7.35 13.88 10.50
CA PHE A 243 -8.20 15.08 10.57
C PHE A 243 -7.61 16.05 11.60
#